data_AF-A0A7X6VG17-F1
#
_entry.id   AF-A0A7X6VG17-F1
#
_cell.length_a   1.000
_cell.length_b   1.000
_cell.length_c   1.000
_cell.angle_alpha   90.00
_cell.angle_beta   90.00
_cell.angle_gamma   90.00
#
_symmetry.space_group_name_H-M   'P 1'
#
loop_
_entity.id
_entity.type
_entity.pdbx_description
1 polymer ?
#
loop_
_entity_poly.entity_id
_entity_poly.type
_entity_poly.pdbx_seq_one_letter_code
_entity_poly.pdbx_strand_id
1 'polypeptide(L)'
;MSKKLSDLYNKTKALLSKKITAKREIIKIDTLIGKKTTVDGDFTVIGNCKIDGRINGTIKVSGDLVVGETAQIEGSISADNIIVAGIIVGDITAKGQLCVKKEANIKGEHTAYSLAAEEGCVFVGNCKILEQEV
;
A
#
# COMPACT_ATOMS: atom_id res chain seq x y z
N MET A 1 -30.49 -30.82 28.97
CA MET A 1 -29.57 -31.02 27.82
C MET A 1 -29.40 -29.80 26.90
N SER A 2 -30.29 -28.79 26.95
CA SER A 2 -30.30 -27.64 26.01
C SER A 2 -29.13 -26.64 26.16
N LYS A 3 -28.64 -26.36 27.39
CA LYS A 3 -27.59 -25.34 27.61
C LYS A 3 -26.22 -25.68 27.01
N LYS A 4 -25.81 -26.95 26.99
CA LYS A 4 -24.51 -27.35 26.42
C LYS A 4 -24.43 -27.13 24.91
N LEU A 5 -25.54 -27.26 24.19
CA LEU A 5 -25.57 -27.09 22.74
C LEU A 5 -25.54 -25.61 22.35
N SER A 6 -26.22 -24.74 23.10
CA SER A 6 -26.14 -23.29 22.94
C SER A 6 -24.74 -22.75 23.28
N ASP A 7 -24.12 -23.29 24.34
CA ASP A 7 -22.77 -22.88 24.74
C ASP A 7 -21.73 -23.31 23.70
N LEU A 8 -21.88 -24.50 23.11
CA LEU A 8 -21.00 -24.97 22.05
C LEU A 8 -21.17 -24.14 20.78
N TYR A 9 -22.40 -23.79 20.39
CA TYR A 9 -22.69 -22.93 19.23
C TYR A 9 -22.10 -21.52 19.40
N ASN A 10 -22.27 -20.91 20.58
CA ASN A 10 -21.71 -19.59 20.90
C ASN A 10 -20.18 -19.62 20.98
N LYS A 11 -19.61 -20.70 21.52
CA LYS A 11 -18.16 -20.90 21.59
C LYS A 11 -17.56 -21.11 20.19
N THR A 12 -18.23 -21.84 19.30
CA THR A 12 -17.81 -21.97 17.89
C THR A 12 -17.93 -20.66 17.11
N LYS A 13 -19.00 -19.88 17.31
CA LYS A 13 -19.18 -18.59 16.64
C LYS A 13 -18.14 -17.56 17.08
N ALA A 14 -17.78 -17.55 18.36
CA ALA A 14 -16.72 -16.70 18.91
C ALA A 14 -15.31 -17.12 18.42
N LEU A 15 -15.06 -18.41 18.19
CA LEU A 15 -13.79 -18.90 17.63
C LEU A 15 -13.68 -18.63 16.13
N LEU A 16 -14.78 -18.71 15.39
CA LEU A 16 -14.86 -18.35 13.97
C LEU A 16 -14.66 -16.84 13.77
N SER A 17 -15.24 -15.98 14.62
CA SER A 17 -15.00 -14.53 14.56
C SER A 17 -13.56 -14.16 14.95
N LYS A 18 -12.94 -14.90 15.88
CA LYS A 18 -11.55 -14.66 16.30
C LYS A 18 -10.51 -14.98 15.22
N LYS A 19 -10.74 -16.00 14.37
CA LYS A 19 -9.83 -16.33 13.25
C LYS A 19 -9.99 -15.41 12.04
N ILE A 20 -11.18 -14.86 11.83
CA ILE A 20 -11.42 -13.87 10.75
C ILE A 20 -10.88 -12.48 11.15
N THR A 21 -10.66 -12.24 12.45
CA THR A 21 -9.98 -11.05 13.00
C THR A 21 -8.45 -11.21 13.01
N ALA A 22 -7.87 -11.90 12.04
CA ALA A 22 -6.49 -11.65 11.65
C ALA A 22 -6.49 -10.33 10.87
N LYS A 23 -6.48 -9.22 11.62
CA LYS A 23 -6.38 -7.80 11.23
C LYS A 23 -6.02 -7.58 9.74
N ARG A 24 -6.98 -7.79 8.84
CA ARG A 24 -6.98 -7.15 7.54
C ARG A 24 -7.51 -5.76 7.83
N GLU A 25 -6.62 -4.79 8.01
CA GLU A 25 -7.01 -3.40 7.82
C GLU A 25 -7.63 -3.34 6.43
N ILE A 26 -8.95 -3.24 6.37
CA ILE A 26 -9.65 -2.96 5.12
C ILE A 26 -9.28 -1.51 4.85
N ILE A 27 -8.18 -1.31 4.12
CA ILE A 27 -7.84 0.00 3.56
C ILE A 27 -9.06 0.37 2.74
N LYS A 28 -9.81 1.36 3.19
CA LYS A 28 -11.00 1.84 2.50
C LYS A 28 -10.51 2.58 1.27
N ILE A 29 -10.48 1.90 0.13
CA ILE A 29 -10.02 2.49 -1.14
C ILE A 29 -11.11 3.42 -1.66
N ASP A 30 -10.81 4.71 -1.76
CA ASP A 30 -11.71 5.71 -2.33
C ASP A 30 -11.60 5.73 -3.86
N THR A 31 -10.38 5.55 -4.38
CA THR A 31 -10.10 5.57 -5.82
C THR A 31 -9.32 4.33 -6.27
N LEU A 32 -9.79 3.67 -7.33
CA LEU A 32 -9.10 2.53 -7.93
C LEU A 32 -8.81 2.78 -9.41
N ILE A 33 -7.54 2.68 -9.79
CA ILE A 33 -7.08 2.72 -11.18
C ILE A 33 -6.89 1.29 -11.66
N GLY A 34 -7.65 0.90 -12.69
CA GLY A 34 -7.64 -0.45 -13.22
C GLY A 34 -6.41 -0.78 -14.07
N LYS A 35 -6.18 -2.08 -14.28
CA LYS A 35 -5.04 -2.63 -15.03
C LYS A 35 -4.90 -2.16 -16.48
N LYS A 36 -6.02 -1.76 -17.10
CA LYS A 36 -6.08 -1.32 -18.51
C LYS A 36 -6.21 0.20 -18.63
N THR A 37 -5.84 0.92 -17.58
CA THR A 37 -5.88 2.37 -17.55
C THR A 37 -4.46 2.90 -17.66
N THR A 38 -4.28 3.88 -18.54
CA THR A 38 -3.06 4.68 -18.63
C THR A 38 -3.42 6.12 -18.27
N VAL A 39 -2.64 6.71 -17.37
CA VAL A 39 -2.79 8.11 -16.96
C VAL A 39 -1.49 8.83 -17.30
N ASP A 40 -1.59 9.88 -18.11
CA ASP A 40 -0.47 10.76 -18.44
C ASP A 40 -0.77 12.16 -17.91
N GLY A 41 0.10 12.69 -17.05
CA GLY A 41 -0.02 14.02 -16.43
C GLY A 41 -0.06 13.98 -14.90
N ASP A 42 -0.58 15.06 -14.30
CA ASP A 42 -0.67 15.21 -12.85
C ASP A 42 -1.97 14.65 -12.29
N PHE A 43 -1.87 13.81 -11.26
CA PHE A 43 -2.99 13.13 -10.62
C PHE A 43 -3.00 13.41 -9.12
N THR A 44 -4.10 13.95 -8.61
CA THR A 44 -4.26 14.25 -7.18
C THR A 44 -5.49 13.54 -6.60
N VAL A 45 -5.31 12.84 -5.49
CA VAL A 45 -6.38 12.12 -4.77
C VAL A 45 -6.41 12.53 -3.31
N ILE A 46 -7.62 12.73 -2.80
CA ILE A 46 -7.89 12.95 -1.38
C ILE A 46 -8.50 11.64 -0.84
N GLY A 47 -7.83 11.03 0.13
CA GLY A 47 -8.18 9.69 0.63
C GLY A 47 -7.22 8.61 0.15
N ASN A 48 -7.68 7.36 0.17
CA ASN A 48 -6.84 6.21 -0.17
C ASN A 48 -7.00 5.81 -1.65
N CYS A 49 -5.88 5.47 -2.29
CA CYS A 49 -5.87 5.12 -3.70
C CYS A 49 -5.18 3.78 -3.94
N LYS A 50 -5.76 2.98 -4.83
CA LYS A 50 -5.13 1.77 -5.36
C LYS A 50 -4.88 1.92 -6.86
N ILE A 51 -3.66 1.58 -7.29
CA ILE A 51 -3.23 1.66 -8.68
C ILE A 51 -2.81 0.27 -9.14
N ASP A 52 -3.49 -0.27 -10.15
CA ASP A 52 -3.11 -1.53 -10.81
C ASP A 52 -2.68 -1.31 -12.28
N GLY A 53 -2.71 -0.06 -12.80
CA GLY A 53 -2.45 0.31 -14.20
C GLY A 53 -1.12 1.05 -14.43
N ARG A 54 -1.00 1.76 -15.57
CA ARG A 54 0.20 2.53 -15.93
C ARG A 54 0.00 4.02 -15.68
N ILE A 55 0.96 4.67 -15.03
CA ILE A 55 0.92 6.12 -14.80
C ILE A 55 2.25 6.74 -15.19
N ASN A 56 2.18 7.85 -15.91
CA ASN A 56 3.31 8.66 -16.31
C ASN A 56 3.06 10.11 -15.87
N GLY A 57 3.82 10.59 -14.88
CA GLY A 57 3.69 11.95 -14.35
C GLY A 57 3.70 12.02 -12.82
N THR A 58 3.10 13.07 -12.27
CA THR A 58 3.13 13.33 -10.82
C THR A 58 1.89 12.79 -10.13
N ILE A 59 2.07 11.95 -9.10
CA ILE A 59 0.99 11.41 -8.28
C ILE A 59 1.05 12.03 -6.89
N LYS A 60 -0.05 12.65 -6.45
CA LYS A 60 -0.21 13.19 -5.09
C LYS A 60 -1.43 12.56 -4.42
N VAL A 61 -1.21 11.79 -3.37
CA VAL A 61 -2.27 11.14 -2.59
C VAL A 61 -2.20 11.67 -1.17
N SER A 62 -3.31 12.14 -0.63
CA SER A 62 -3.33 12.69 0.74
C SER A 62 -3.43 11.61 1.83
N GLY A 63 -3.68 10.35 1.45
CA GLY A 63 -3.77 9.20 2.35
C GLY A 63 -2.87 8.05 1.89
N ASP A 64 -3.38 6.84 2.01
CA ASP A 64 -2.61 5.63 1.69
C ASP A 64 -2.64 5.33 0.19
N LEU A 65 -1.47 5.03 -0.37
CA LEU A 65 -1.30 4.61 -1.74
C LEU A 65 -0.88 3.15 -1.81
N VAL A 66 -1.65 2.35 -2.56
CA VAL A 66 -1.35 0.95 -2.83
C VAL A 66 -1.06 0.78 -4.32
N VAL A 67 0.18 0.43 -4.65
CA VAL A 67 0.61 0.10 -6.00
C VAL A 67 0.60 -1.41 -6.14
N GLY A 68 -0.30 -1.93 -6.98
CA GLY A 68 -0.44 -3.36 -7.23
C GLY A 68 0.68 -3.92 -8.10
N GLU A 69 0.75 -5.25 -8.15
CA GLU A 69 1.82 -6.00 -8.84
C GLU A 69 1.92 -5.69 -10.35
N THR A 70 0.78 -5.43 -10.99
CA THR A 70 0.73 -5.12 -12.42
C THR A 70 0.94 -3.64 -12.73
N ALA A 71 1.08 -2.79 -11.71
CA ALA A 71 1.20 -1.37 -11.90
C ALA A 71 2.62 -0.97 -12.33
N GLN A 72 2.68 0.01 -13.22
CA GLN A 72 3.92 0.60 -13.71
C GLN A 72 3.82 2.11 -13.58
N ILE A 73 4.65 2.70 -12.74
CA ILE A 73 4.63 4.14 -12.50
C ILE A 73 5.98 4.73 -12.90
N GLU A 74 5.93 5.72 -13.77
CA GLU A 74 7.07 6.52 -14.19
C GLU A 74 6.82 7.98 -13.77
N GLY A 75 7.64 8.51 -12.86
CA GLY A 75 7.50 9.90 -12.37
C GLY A 75 7.58 10.02 -10.85
N SER A 76 7.05 11.13 -10.33
CA SER A 76 7.17 11.49 -8.91
C SER A 76 5.91 11.14 -8.12
N ILE A 77 6.06 10.42 -7.02
CA ILE A 77 4.96 9.96 -6.17
C ILE A 77 5.08 10.60 -4.80
N SER A 78 3.99 11.20 -4.31
CA SER A 78 3.88 11.69 -2.94
C SER A 78 2.62 11.13 -2.29
N ALA A 79 2.78 10.47 -1.14
CA ALA A 79 1.67 10.02 -0.31
C ALA A 79 2.03 9.98 1.17
N ASP A 80 1.04 9.72 2.03
CA ASP A 80 1.30 9.57 3.46
C ASP A 80 1.92 8.20 3.73
N ASN A 81 1.24 7.11 3.37
CA ASN A 81 1.82 5.76 3.36
C ASN A 81 1.80 5.18 1.95
N ILE A 82 2.85 4.45 1.59
CA ILE A 82 3.00 3.86 0.25
C ILE A 82 3.29 2.38 0.40
N ILE A 83 2.46 1.54 -0.20
CA ILE A 83 2.68 0.09 -0.30
C ILE A 83 2.92 -0.23 -1.78
N VAL A 84 4.09 -0.77 -2.09
CA VAL A 84 4.50 -1.07 -3.46
C VAL A 84 4.61 -2.57 -3.67
N ALA A 85 3.86 -3.11 -4.63
CA ALA A 85 4.01 -4.48 -5.13
C ALA A 85 4.41 -4.55 -6.62
N GLY A 86 4.39 -3.41 -7.33
CA GLY A 86 4.69 -3.33 -8.77
C GLY A 86 6.03 -2.68 -9.09
N ILE A 87 6.11 -2.05 -10.26
CA ILE A 87 7.32 -1.39 -10.77
C ILE A 87 7.16 0.14 -10.67
N ILE A 88 8.13 0.81 -10.06
CA ILE A 88 8.20 2.27 -9.98
C ILE A 88 9.56 2.75 -10.44
N VAL A 89 9.57 3.73 -11.35
CA VAL A 89 10.76 4.42 -11.83
C VAL A 89 10.58 5.91 -11.61
N GLY A 90 11.32 6.48 -10.67
CA GLY A 90 11.27 7.89 -10.30
C GLY A 90 11.28 8.09 -8.79
N ASP A 91 10.90 9.30 -8.38
CA ASP A 91 11.09 9.74 -7.00
C ASP A 91 9.88 9.40 -6.14
N ILE A 92 10.11 8.84 -4.96
CA ILE A 92 9.06 8.47 -4.01
C ILE A 92 9.22 9.30 -2.75
N THR A 93 8.16 9.99 -2.34
CA THR A 93 8.09 10.74 -1.09
C THR A 93 6.94 10.19 -0.25
N ALA A 94 7.26 9.37 0.76
CA ALA A 94 6.32 8.89 1.77
C ALA A 94 6.44 9.76 3.02
N LYS A 95 5.35 10.41 3.46
CA LYS A 95 5.38 11.19 4.72
C LYS A 95 5.36 10.33 5.98
N GLY A 96 5.03 9.05 5.84
CA GLY A 96 5.03 8.06 6.90
C GLY A 96 5.84 6.85 6.46
N GLN A 97 5.14 5.76 6.17
CA GLN A 97 5.76 4.47 5.88
C GLN A 97 5.82 4.16 4.37
N LEU A 98 6.98 3.73 3.90
CA LEU A 98 7.18 3.08 2.60
C LEU A 98 7.33 1.56 2.83
N CYS A 99 6.34 0.80 2.41
CA CYS A 99 6.34 -0.66 2.42
C CYS A 99 6.61 -1.21 1.02
N VAL A 100 7.66 -1.98 0.86
CA VAL A 100 8.05 -2.63 -0.39
C VAL A 100 7.74 -4.12 -0.25
N LYS A 101 6.74 -4.58 -1.01
CA LYS A 101 6.31 -5.97 -1.04
C LYS A 101 7.28 -6.84 -1.83
N LYS A 102 7.15 -8.16 -1.62
CA LYS A 102 7.84 -9.17 -2.43
C LYS A 102 7.63 -8.90 -3.93
N GLU A 103 8.69 -9.04 -4.73
CA GLU A 103 8.73 -8.82 -6.19
C GLU A 103 8.52 -7.36 -6.67
N ALA A 104 8.35 -6.39 -5.76
CA ALA A 104 8.35 -4.99 -6.15
C ALA A 104 9.72 -4.54 -6.67
N ASN A 105 9.71 -3.68 -7.70
CA ASN A 105 10.93 -3.11 -8.29
C ASN A 105 10.85 -1.60 -8.28
N ILE A 106 11.65 -0.97 -7.43
CA ILE A 106 11.67 0.48 -7.30
C ILE A 106 13.05 1.03 -7.60
N LYS A 107 13.06 2.05 -8.46
CA LYS A 107 14.28 2.71 -8.94
C LYS A 107 14.15 4.23 -8.86
N GLY A 108 15.06 4.90 -8.17
CA GLY A 108 15.07 6.37 -8.09
C GLY A 108 15.54 6.90 -6.74
N GLU A 109 15.17 8.14 -6.42
CA GLU A 109 15.40 8.72 -5.10
C GLU A 109 14.14 8.54 -4.23
N HIS A 110 14.33 8.00 -3.04
CA HIS A 110 13.24 7.63 -2.15
C HIS A 110 13.41 8.34 -0.81
N THR A 111 12.40 9.05 -0.37
CA THR A 111 12.35 9.72 0.93
C THR A 111 11.17 9.19 1.72
N ALA A 112 11.42 8.69 2.94
CA ALA A 112 10.39 8.13 3.81
C ALA A 112 10.73 8.38 5.29
N TYR A 113 9.75 8.32 6.20
CA TYR A 113 10.05 8.30 7.65
C TYR A 113 10.33 6.88 8.16
N SER A 114 9.70 5.87 7.55
CA SER A 114 9.93 4.47 7.86
C SER A 114 9.96 3.66 6.57
N LEU A 115 10.93 2.75 6.45
CA LEU A 115 11.04 1.82 5.33
C LEU A 115 10.86 0.39 5.85
N ALA A 116 9.92 -0.34 5.26
CA ALA A 116 9.75 -1.78 5.46
C ALA A 116 9.90 -2.47 4.11
N ALA A 117 10.86 -3.38 3.99
CA ALA A 117 11.10 -4.14 2.77
C ALA A 117 10.92 -5.64 3.03
N GLU A 118 10.14 -6.31 2.18
CA GLU A 118 9.98 -7.75 2.20
C GLU A 118 11.09 -8.45 1.40
N GLU A 119 11.37 -9.70 1.75
CA GLU A 119 12.39 -10.50 1.06
C GLU A 119 12.01 -10.74 -0.41
N GLY A 120 12.99 -10.52 -1.31
CA GLY A 120 12.80 -10.67 -2.75
C GLY A 120 12.32 -9.41 -3.49
N CYS A 121 12.28 -8.25 -2.83
CA CYS A 121 12.12 -6.96 -3.53
C CYS A 121 13.44 -6.48 -4.15
N VAL A 122 13.33 -5.66 -5.20
CA VAL A 122 14.45 -4.98 -5.84
C VAL A 122 14.34 -3.48 -5.56
N PHE A 123 15.30 -2.97 -4.80
CA PHE A 123 15.43 -1.56 -4.48
C PHE A 123 16.73 -1.02 -5.07
N VAL A 124 16.65 -0.06 -6.00
CA VAL A 124 17.83 0.52 -6.65
C VAL A 124 17.79 2.04 -6.56
N GLY A 125 18.67 2.62 -5.77
CA GLY A 125 18.81 4.07 -5.69
C GLY A 125 19.12 4.55 -4.29
N ASN A 126 18.92 5.84 -4.06
CA ASN A 126 19.20 6.47 -2.77
C ASN A 126 17.93 6.50 -1.93
N CYS A 127 18.04 6.07 -0.67
CA CYS A 127 16.96 6.20 0.31
C CYS A 127 17.38 7.16 1.42
N LYS A 128 16.59 8.21 1.63
CA LYS A 128 16.71 9.12 2.76
C LYS A 128 15.59 8.82 3.75
N ILE A 129 15.97 8.34 4.93
CA ILE A 129 15.04 8.21 6.04
C ILE A 129 15.02 9.53 6.81
N LEU A 130 13.86 10.17 6.89
CA LEU A 130 13.67 11.39 7.65
C LEU A 130 13.42 11.02 9.12
N GLU A 131 14.12 11.68 10.04
CA GLU A 131 13.81 11.59 11.46
C GLU A 131 12.64 12.52 11.79
N GLN A 132 11.69 12.00 12.55
CA GLN A 132 10.64 12.81 13.14
C GLN A 132 11.24 13.46 14.39
N GLU A 133 11.59 14.74 14.31
CA GLU A 133 11.86 15.53 15.52
C GLU A 133 10.56 15.59 16.33
N VAL A 134 10.54 14.86 17.45
CA VAL A 134 9.45 14.83 18.44
C VAL A 134 9.66 15.93 19.47
#